data_AF-A0A7V4HTW8-F1
#
_entry.id   AF-A0A7V4HTW8-F1
#
_cell.length_a   1.000
_cell.length_b   1.000
_cell.length_c   1.000
_cell.angle_alpha   90.00
_cell.angle_beta   90.00
_cell.angle_gamma   90.00
#
_symmetry.space_group_name_H-M   'P 1'
#
loop_
_entity.id
_entity.type
_entity.pdbx_description
1 polymer ?
#
loop_
_entity_poly.entity_id
_entity_poly.type
_entity_poly.pdbx_seq_one_letter_code
_entity_poly.pdbx_strand_id
1 'polypeptide(L)'
;MGENLIEQANQWKDAAIPWLAGLFKYAILATVLLAVAYVVLKLLRRPKPAPQPKADLGIDVKGLLDQGPPPAGPMLYFYNVPVRLAALVLAPAGRARELPPANQLDAVADALVPGLAQVIAAHKPVVRRWPAQISSRGFALAFFNQARLPGEGGKGTPWCAAAGAFKLGKTPIMAGLVMRAAAPTSLGHVIVEQEAQWLDVVRVK
;
A
#
# COMPACT_ATOMS: atom_id res chain seq x y z
N MET A 1 34.29 -44.22 67.32
CA MET A 1 33.66 -42.94 66.89
C MET A 1 33.41 -42.84 65.38
N GLY A 2 33.93 -43.73 64.52
CA GLY A 2 33.72 -43.65 63.07
C GLY A 2 32.44 -44.30 62.52
N GLU A 3 31.89 -45.32 63.19
CA GLU A 3 30.73 -46.08 62.68
C GLU A 3 29.41 -45.28 62.70
N ASN A 4 29.19 -44.44 63.72
CA ASN A 4 28.01 -43.58 63.82
C ASN A 4 27.91 -42.53 62.69
N LEU A 5 29.04 -42.11 62.11
CA LEU A 5 29.05 -41.14 61.00
C LEU A 5 28.65 -41.80 59.67
N ILE A 6 28.96 -43.08 59.49
CA ILE A 6 28.62 -43.82 58.27
C ILE A 6 27.13 -44.20 58.28
N GLU A 7 26.58 -44.59 59.42
CA GLU A 7 25.13 -44.82 59.56
C GLU A 7 24.31 -43.54 59.37
N GLN A 8 24.76 -42.41 59.95
CA GLN A 8 24.10 -41.12 59.70
C GLN A 8 24.16 -40.71 58.22
N ALA A 9 25.30 -40.91 57.54
CA ALA A 9 25.40 -40.59 56.13
C ALA A 9 24.48 -41.45 55.24
N ASN A 10 24.26 -42.72 55.60
CA ASN A 10 23.35 -43.60 54.86
C ASN A 10 21.87 -43.27 55.11
N GLN A 11 21.47 -42.96 56.35
CA GLN A 11 20.09 -42.55 56.64
C GLN A 11 19.70 -41.25 55.93
N TRP A 12 20.64 -40.30 55.77
CA TRP A 12 20.39 -39.07 55.02
C TRP A 12 20.28 -39.30 53.52
N LYS A 13 21.03 -40.27 52.96
CA LYS A 13 20.90 -40.67 51.56
C LYS A 13 19.52 -41.30 51.29
N ASP A 14 19.10 -42.25 52.12
CA ASP A 14 17.84 -42.97 51.93
C ASP A 14 16.61 -42.08 52.08
N ALA A 15 16.70 -41.00 52.89
CA ALA A 15 15.66 -39.98 53.01
C ALA A 15 15.67 -38.94 51.88
N ALA A 16 16.84 -38.57 51.33
CA ALA A 16 16.98 -37.52 50.33
C ALA A 16 16.65 -38.00 48.89
N ILE A 17 16.96 -39.26 48.57
CA ILE A 17 16.74 -39.86 47.23
C ILE A 17 15.26 -39.82 46.79
N PRO A 18 14.27 -40.21 47.61
CA PRO A 18 12.86 -40.16 47.19
C PRO A 18 12.34 -38.73 47.00
N TRP A 19 12.84 -37.76 47.76
CA TRP A 19 12.45 -36.35 47.65
C TRP A 19 13.02 -35.69 46.39
N LEU A 20 14.28 -35.97 46.06
CA LEU A 20 14.90 -35.56 44.79
C LEU A 20 14.18 -36.19 43.59
N ALA A 21 13.81 -37.47 43.65
CA ALA A 21 13.07 -38.15 42.59
C ALA A 21 11.68 -37.52 42.33
N GLY A 22 11.02 -37.01 43.36
CA GLY A 22 9.77 -36.25 43.23
C GLY A 22 9.97 -34.94 42.48
N LEU A 23 10.97 -34.15 42.86
CA LEU A 23 11.30 -32.87 42.22
C LEU A 23 11.65 -33.04 40.73
N PHE A 24 12.40 -34.09 40.38
CA PHE A 24 12.74 -34.39 38.98
C PHE A 24 11.50 -34.73 38.15
N LYS A 25 10.52 -35.46 38.71
CA LYS A 25 9.26 -35.77 38.01
C LYS A 25 8.46 -34.50 37.67
N TYR A 26 8.34 -33.57 38.62
CA TYR A 26 7.64 -32.31 38.37
C TYR A 26 8.40 -31.41 37.38
N ALA A 27 9.73 -31.37 37.46
CA ALA A 27 10.56 -30.63 36.51
C ALA A 27 10.39 -31.15 35.07
N ILE A 28 10.41 -32.48 34.88
CA ILE A 28 10.18 -33.09 33.57
C ILE A 28 8.77 -32.77 33.06
N LEU A 29 7.74 -32.92 33.91
CA LEU A 29 6.36 -32.64 33.54
C LEU A 29 6.16 -31.18 33.13
N ALA A 30 6.74 -30.23 33.88
CA ALA A 30 6.68 -28.81 33.57
C ALA A 30 7.38 -28.48 32.24
N THR A 31 8.52 -29.12 31.96
CA THR A 31 9.26 -28.93 30.72
C THR A 31 8.46 -29.42 29.51
N VAL A 32 7.81 -30.59 29.64
CA VAL A 32 6.94 -31.14 28.59
C VAL A 32 5.73 -30.24 28.35
N LEU A 33 5.08 -29.75 29.41
CA LEU A 33 3.95 -28.82 29.30
C LEU A 33 4.35 -27.52 28.60
N LEU A 34 5.51 -26.96 28.92
CA LEU A 34 6.04 -25.76 28.26
C LEU A 34 6.33 -26.01 26.78
N ALA A 35 6.92 -27.16 26.44
CA ALA A 35 7.19 -27.54 25.06
C ALA A 35 5.89 -27.68 24.25
N VAL A 36 4.89 -28.35 24.80
CA VAL A 36 3.57 -28.50 24.16
C VAL A 36 2.89 -27.15 23.99
N ALA A 37 2.88 -26.29 25.02
CA ALA A 37 2.32 -24.95 24.95
C ALA A 37 3.04 -24.09 23.88
N TYR A 38 4.37 -24.18 23.79
CA TYR A 38 5.16 -23.48 22.78
C TYR A 38 4.81 -23.95 21.36
N VAL A 39 4.68 -25.26 21.14
CA VAL A 39 4.32 -25.83 19.84
C VAL A 39 2.89 -25.42 19.45
N VAL A 40 1.93 -25.49 20.37
CA VAL A 40 0.54 -25.07 20.14
C VAL A 40 0.48 -23.58 19.80
N LEU A 41 1.18 -22.73 20.56
CA LEU A 41 1.28 -21.29 20.25
C LEU A 41 1.94 -21.03 18.90
N LYS A 42 2.96 -21.81 18.53
CA LYS A 42 3.64 -21.69 17.23
C LYS A 42 2.76 -22.13 16.06
N LEU A 43 1.93 -23.16 16.25
CA LEU A 43 0.95 -23.62 15.26
C LEU A 43 -0.26 -22.67 15.14
N LEU A 44 -0.70 -22.07 16.24
CA LEU A 44 -1.77 -21.06 16.25
C LEU A 44 -1.30 -19.71 15.69
N ARG A 45 0.00 -19.42 15.76
CA ARG A 45 0.61 -18.25 15.11
C ARG A 45 0.57 -18.44 13.60
N ARG A 46 -0.50 -17.91 12.99
CA ARG A 46 -0.62 -17.79 11.54
C ARG A 46 0.66 -17.12 10.99
N PRO A 47 1.26 -17.66 9.93
CA PRO A 47 2.39 -17.00 9.28
C PRO A 47 1.95 -15.59 8.88
N LYS A 48 2.73 -14.59 9.29
CA LYS A 48 2.54 -13.23 8.77
C LYS A 48 2.70 -13.31 7.25
N PRO A 49 1.79 -12.71 6.46
CA PRO A 49 1.96 -12.65 5.01
C PRO A 49 3.35 -12.13 4.68
N ALA A 50 4.03 -12.77 3.73
CA ALA A 50 5.34 -12.36 3.28
C ALA A 50 5.32 -10.85 2.98
N PRO A 51 6.33 -10.07 3.41
CA PRO A 51 6.43 -8.67 3.04
C PRO A 51 6.41 -8.60 1.52
N GLN A 52 5.35 -8.02 0.94
CA GLN A 52 5.32 -7.80 -0.49
C GLN A 52 6.54 -6.96 -0.88
N PRO A 53 7.18 -7.24 -2.03
CA PRO A 53 8.27 -6.41 -2.53
C PRO A 53 7.83 -4.95 -2.45
N LYS A 54 8.67 -4.11 -1.84
CA LYS A 54 8.41 -2.68 -1.67
C LYS A 54 8.21 -2.09 -3.07
N ALA A 55 6.95 -1.98 -3.51
CA ALA A 55 6.62 -1.47 -4.82
C ALA A 55 7.28 -0.10 -4.95
N ASP A 56 8.01 0.13 -6.03
CA ASP A 56 8.59 1.43 -6.29
C ASP A 56 7.45 2.43 -6.49
N LEU A 57 7.21 3.23 -5.44
CA LEU A 57 6.14 4.23 -5.41
C LEU A 57 6.58 5.53 -6.09
N GLY A 58 7.86 5.64 -6.49
CA GLY A 58 8.40 6.84 -7.11
C GLY A 58 7.74 7.13 -8.46
N ILE A 59 7.30 8.38 -8.64
CA ILE A 59 6.89 8.91 -9.93
C ILE A 59 7.95 9.94 -10.30
N ASP A 60 8.95 9.54 -11.09
CA ASP A 60 9.97 10.48 -11.54
C ASP A 60 9.40 11.38 -12.64
N VAL A 61 8.92 12.56 -12.26
CA VAL A 61 8.37 13.56 -13.18
C VAL A 61 9.40 14.05 -14.20
N LYS A 62 10.70 14.00 -13.89
CA LYS A 62 11.74 14.36 -14.87
C LYS A 62 11.93 13.29 -15.95
N GLY A 63 11.55 12.05 -15.66
CA GLY A 63 11.51 10.95 -16.62
C GLY A 63 10.18 10.81 -17.35
N LEU A 64 9.17 11.64 -17.03
CA LEU A 64 7.89 11.65 -17.73
C LEU A 64 7.98 12.43 -19.04
N LEU A 65 7.04 12.19 -19.95
CA LEU A 65 7.01 12.81 -21.27
C LEU A 65 6.99 14.35 -21.18
N ASP A 66 8.05 14.98 -21.66
CA ASP A 66 8.19 16.46 -21.77
C ASP A 66 7.38 17.08 -22.90
N GLN A 67 6.38 16.37 -23.42
CA GLN A 67 5.51 16.85 -24.49
C GLN A 67 4.23 17.45 -23.92
N GLY A 68 3.77 18.55 -24.52
CA GLY A 68 2.47 19.15 -24.19
C GLY A 68 1.30 18.26 -24.62
N PRO A 69 0.04 18.71 -24.45
CA PRO A 69 -1.14 17.99 -24.99
C PRO A 69 -0.91 17.63 -26.46
N PRO A 70 -1.23 16.39 -26.89
CA PRO A 70 -1.04 16.00 -28.28
C PRO A 70 -1.91 16.87 -29.21
N PRO A 71 -1.40 17.21 -30.41
CA PRO A 71 -2.11 18.09 -31.34
C PRO A 71 -3.32 17.43 -32.01
N ALA A 72 -3.41 16.09 -31.97
CA ALA A 72 -4.51 15.30 -32.53
C ALA A 72 -4.84 14.12 -31.61
N GLY A 73 -6.12 13.74 -31.55
CA GLY A 73 -6.63 12.66 -30.70
C GLY A 73 -7.52 13.17 -29.55
N PRO A 74 -7.91 12.29 -28.61
CA PRO A 74 -8.78 12.65 -27.50
C PRO A 74 -8.09 13.66 -26.58
N MET A 75 -8.73 14.81 -26.34
CA MET A 75 -8.16 15.86 -25.50
C MET A 75 -8.59 15.66 -24.04
N LEU A 76 -7.59 15.63 -23.16
CA LEU A 76 -7.83 15.67 -21.72
C LEU A 76 -7.79 17.12 -21.25
N TYR A 77 -8.79 17.52 -20.47
CA TYR A 77 -8.86 18.82 -19.82
C TYR A 77 -8.74 18.67 -18.31
N PHE A 78 -7.93 19.52 -17.71
CA PHE A 78 -7.91 19.75 -16.27
C PHE A 78 -8.56 21.10 -16.00
N TYR A 79 -9.76 21.08 -15.41
CA TYR A 79 -10.74 22.15 -15.44
C TYR A 79 -11.02 22.64 -16.86
N ASN A 80 -10.47 23.80 -17.24
CA ASN A 80 -10.61 24.42 -18.55
C ASN A 80 -9.28 24.44 -19.34
N VAL A 81 -8.22 23.81 -18.83
CA VAL A 81 -6.89 23.81 -19.46
C VAL A 81 -6.63 22.47 -20.14
N PRO A 82 -6.24 22.44 -21.43
CA PRO A 82 -5.87 21.19 -22.10
C PRO A 82 -4.53 20.67 -21.57
N VAL A 83 -4.49 19.38 -21.27
CA VAL A 83 -3.35 18.70 -20.65
C VAL A 83 -3.04 17.37 -21.32
N ARG A 84 -1.78 16.95 -21.28
CA ARG A 84 -1.37 15.57 -21.52
C ARG A 84 -1.40 14.80 -20.21
N LEU A 85 -1.89 13.56 -20.26
CA LEU A 85 -1.77 12.62 -19.16
C LEU A 85 -0.36 12.00 -19.18
N ALA A 86 0.39 12.19 -18.10
CA ALA A 86 1.78 11.73 -18.01
C ALA A 86 1.91 10.48 -17.13
N ALA A 87 1.18 10.41 -16.02
CA ALA A 87 1.14 9.22 -15.17
C ALA A 87 -0.25 8.98 -14.59
N LEU A 88 -0.59 7.71 -14.41
CA LEU A 88 -1.79 7.22 -13.73
C LEU A 88 -1.37 6.27 -12.61
N VAL A 89 -1.78 6.58 -11.39
CA VAL A 89 -1.57 5.74 -10.21
C VAL A 89 -2.92 5.18 -9.77
N LEU A 90 -2.98 3.88 -9.52
CA LEU A 90 -4.15 3.21 -8.98
C LEU A 90 -3.81 2.53 -7.66
N ALA A 91 -4.70 2.64 -6.67
CA ALA A 91 -4.55 1.98 -5.38
C ALA A 91 -5.91 1.42 -4.89
N PRO A 92 -5.95 0.23 -4.27
CA PRO A 92 -7.16 -0.24 -3.59
C PRO A 92 -7.51 0.66 -2.41
N ALA A 93 -8.80 0.92 -2.19
CA ALA A 93 -9.25 1.65 -1.01
C ALA A 93 -9.65 0.71 0.14
N GLY A 94 -9.19 1.03 1.35
CA GLY A 94 -9.54 0.34 2.58
C GLY A 94 -9.07 -1.11 2.62
N ARG A 95 -9.99 -2.05 2.88
CA ARG A 95 -9.72 -3.49 2.97
C ARG A 95 -9.92 -4.23 1.64
N ALA A 96 -10.23 -3.51 0.55
CA ALA A 96 -10.26 -4.11 -0.77
C ALA A 96 -8.88 -4.69 -1.06
N ARG A 97 -8.81 -5.98 -1.37
CA ARG A 97 -7.53 -6.69 -1.39
C ARG A 97 -6.73 -6.41 -2.65
N GLU A 98 -7.39 -6.28 -3.79
CA GLU A 98 -6.69 -6.27 -5.07
C GLU A 98 -7.34 -5.32 -6.08
N LEU A 99 -6.49 -4.66 -6.86
CA LEU A 99 -6.92 -3.91 -8.04
C LEU A 99 -7.35 -4.90 -9.13
N PRO A 100 -8.29 -4.50 -10.01
CA PRO A 100 -8.59 -5.25 -11.20
C PRO A 100 -7.33 -5.62 -12.01
N PRO A 101 -7.32 -6.77 -12.69
CA PRO A 101 -6.20 -7.19 -13.52
C PRO A 101 -5.91 -6.17 -14.63
N ALA A 102 -4.68 -6.18 -15.16
CA ALA A 102 -4.21 -5.16 -16.11
C ALA A 102 -5.02 -5.10 -17.41
N ASN A 103 -5.63 -6.23 -17.81
CA ASN A 103 -6.55 -6.31 -18.95
C ASN A 103 -7.87 -5.56 -18.74
N GLN A 104 -8.19 -5.11 -17.52
CA GLN A 104 -9.39 -4.32 -17.21
C GLN A 104 -9.07 -2.83 -16.99
N LEU A 105 -7.86 -2.39 -17.33
CA LEU A 105 -7.45 -1.00 -17.12
C LEU A 105 -8.37 0.00 -17.84
N ASP A 106 -8.85 -0.35 -19.04
CA ASP A 106 -9.74 0.52 -19.82
C ASP A 106 -11.07 0.76 -19.09
N ALA A 107 -11.69 -0.30 -18.57
CA ALA A 107 -12.90 -0.20 -17.77
C ALA A 107 -12.69 0.58 -16.46
N VAL A 108 -11.52 0.42 -15.83
CA VAL A 108 -11.15 1.19 -14.63
C VAL A 108 -10.98 2.67 -14.97
N ALA A 109 -10.35 2.99 -16.09
CA ALA A 109 -10.12 4.35 -16.55
C ALA A 109 -11.43 5.05 -16.89
N ASP A 110 -12.32 4.39 -17.63
CA ASP A 110 -13.62 4.96 -18.00
C ASP A 110 -14.57 5.10 -16.81
N ALA A 111 -14.43 4.26 -15.78
CA ALA A 111 -15.14 4.44 -14.51
C ALA A 111 -14.62 5.64 -13.70
N LEU A 112 -13.35 6.03 -13.88
CA LEU A 112 -12.77 7.21 -13.24
C LEU A 112 -13.24 8.49 -13.94
N VAL A 113 -13.05 8.58 -15.26
CA VAL A 113 -13.55 9.65 -16.11
C VAL A 113 -13.97 9.04 -17.44
N PRO A 114 -15.21 9.23 -17.92
CA PRO A 114 -15.65 8.70 -19.20
C PRO A 114 -14.73 9.12 -20.36
N GLY A 115 -14.27 8.17 -21.16
CA GLY A 115 -13.38 8.40 -22.30
C GLY A 115 -11.90 8.40 -21.96
N LEU A 116 -11.54 8.26 -20.68
CA LEU A 116 -10.14 8.24 -20.25
C LEU A 116 -9.36 7.04 -20.81
N ALA A 117 -10.01 5.92 -21.10
CA ALA A 117 -9.35 4.79 -21.75
C ALA A 117 -8.71 5.19 -23.10
N GLN A 118 -9.42 5.99 -23.90
CA GLN A 118 -8.92 6.49 -25.18
C GLN A 118 -7.74 7.45 -25.00
N VAL A 119 -7.80 8.29 -23.97
CA VAL A 119 -6.71 9.19 -23.57
C VAL A 119 -5.48 8.38 -23.15
N ILE A 120 -5.63 7.31 -22.38
CA ILE A 120 -4.51 6.43 -21.99
C ILE A 120 -3.89 5.78 -23.23
N ALA A 121 -4.70 5.26 -24.15
CA ALA A 121 -4.22 4.66 -25.40
C ALA A 121 -3.43 5.66 -26.27
N ALA A 122 -3.91 6.91 -26.35
CA ALA A 122 -3.27 7.97 -27.14
C ALA A 122 -2.03 8.57 -26.46
N HIS A 123 -2.12 8.89 -25.16
CA HIS A 123 -1.07 9.60 -24.42
C HIS A 123 0.04 8.67 -23.92
N LYS A 124 -0.26 7.37 -23.79
CA LYS A 124 0.64 6.33 -23.25
C LYS A 124 1.31 6.73 -21.93
N PRO A 125 0.52 7.07 -20.89
CA PRO A 125 1.05 7.48 -19.61
C PRO A 125 1.74 6.32 -18.88
N VAL A 126 2.60 6.66 -17.92
CA VAL A 126 3.18 5.68 -17.00
C VAL A 126 2.10 5.24 -16.01
N VAL A 127 1.73 3.95 -16.03
CA VAL A 127 0.74 3.39 -15.12
C VAL A 127 1.43 2.70 -13.94
N ARG A 128 1.10 3.11 -12.71
CA ARG A 128 1.62 2.52 -11.47
C ARG A 128 0.49 1.98 -10.61
N ARG A 129 0.77 0.85 -9.95
CA ARG A 129 -0.15 0.21 -9.00
C ARG A 129 0.45 0.33 -7.61
N TRP A 130 -0.26 0.99 -6.73
CA TRP A 130 0.15 1.24 -5.35
C TRP A 130 -0.53 0.24 -4.40
N PRO A 131 0.07 0.00 -3.22
CA PRO A 131 -0.54 -0.83 -2.19
C PRO A 131 -1.83 -0.18 -1.67
N ALA A 132 -2.67 -1.00 -1.03
CA ALA A 132 -3.93 -0.55 -0.45
C ALA A 132 -3.73 0.62 0.52
N GLN A 133 -4.63 1.60 0.42
CA GLN A 133 -4.59 2.83 1.21
C GLN A 133 -5.81 2.94 2.11
N ILE A 134 -5.60 3.41 3.34
CA ILE A 134 -6.65 3.45 4.37
C ILE A 134 -7.63 4.61 4.12
N SER A 135 -7.16 5.74 3.56
CA SER A 135 -7.98 6.93 3.32
C SER A 135 -7.63 7.63 2.00
N SER A 136 -8.63 8.25 1.38
CA SER A 136 -8.46 9.01 0.12
C SER A 136 -7.53 10.19 0.29
N ARG A 137 -7.69 10.95 1.38
CA ARG A 137 -6.83 12.09 1.71
C ARG A 137 -5.39 11.68 1.99
N GLY A 138 -5.19 10.58 2.73
CA GLY A 138 -3.85 10.04 3.00
C GLY A 138 -3.15 9.59 1.73
N PHE A 139 -3.88 8.91 0.84
CA PHE A 139 -3.39 8.57 -0.49
C PHE A 139 -3.02 9.82 -1.31
N ALA A 140 -3.88 10.84 -1.38
CA ALA A 140 -3.60 12.04 -2.16
C ALA A 140 -2.32 12.74 -1.69
N LEU A 141 -2.14 12.90 -0.38
CA LEU A 141 -0.92 13.47 0.19
C LEU A 141 0.33 12.62 -0.12
N ALA A 142 0.22 11.30 0.02
CA ALA A 142 1.31 10.38 -0.33
C ALA A 142 1.65 10.46 -1.82
N PHE A 143 0.64 10.48 -2.69
CA PHE A 143 0.77 10.62 -4.13
C PHE A 143 1.50 11.91 -4.52
N PHE A 144 1.10 13.06 -3.97
CA PHE A 144 1.77 14.32 -4.25
C PHE A 144 3.22 14.35 -3.77
N ASN A 145 3.50 13.76 -2.61
CA ASN A 145 4.85 13.66 -2.07
C ASN A 145 5.76 12.76 -2.92
N GLN A 146 5.20 11.73 -3.58
CA GLN A 146 5.94 10.85 -4.48
C GLN A 146 6.04 11.40 -5.90
N ALA A 147 5.03 12.16 -6.36
CA ALA A 147 5.06 12.86 -7.63
C ALA A 147 6.15 13.92 -7.67
N ARG A 148 6.36 14.66 -6.57
CA ARG A 148 7.40 15.72 -6.49
C ARG A 148 7.35 16.67 -7.69
N LEU A 149 6.15 17.18 -7.99
CA LEU A 149 5.98 18.17 -9.06
C LEU A 149 6.90 19.37 -8.80
N PRO A 150 7.45 19.99 -9.86
CA PRO A 150 8.29 21.18 -9.73
C PRO A 150 7.50 22.38 -9.16
N GLY A 151 8.22 23.37 -8.62
CA GLY A 151 7.60 24.54 -7.99
C GLY A 151 6.88 24.20 -6.68
N GLU A 152 5.87 24.99 -6.32
CA GLU A 152 5.02 24.76 -5.13
C GLU A 152 3.91 23.74 -5.47
N GLY A 153 4.30 22.48 -5.72
CA GLY A 153 3.37 21.41 -6.10
C GLY A 153 2.78 21.60 -7.49
N GLY A 154 3.59 22.02 -8.45
CA GLY A 154 3.19 22.27 -9.84
C GLY A 154 2.74 23.71 -10.15
N LYS A 155 2.41 24.52 -9.14
CA LYS A 155 2.00 25.92 -9.35
C LYS A 155 3.11 26.74 -10.01
N GLY A 156 2.73 27.55 -10.99
CA GLY A 156 3.67 28.34 -11.79
C GLY A 156 4.48 27.49 -12.78
N THR A 157 4.13 26.21 -12.94
CA THR A 157 4.75 25.30 -13.91
C THR A 157 3.67 24.69 -14.81
N PRO A 158 4.06 24.03 -15.92
CA PRO A 158 3.09 23.31 -16.75
C PRO A 158 2.53 22.04 -16.08
N TRP A 159 3.08 21.62 -14.95
CA TRP A 159 2.68 20.37 -14.29
C TRP A 159 1.52 20.59 -13.32
N CYS A 160 0.57 19.67 -13.34
CA CYS A 160 -0.52 19.62 -12.39
C CYS A 160 -0.83 18.17 -12.03
N ALA A 161 -1.50 17.96 -10.90
CA ALA A 161 -1.91 16.63 -10.49
C ALA A 161 -3.23 16.64 -9.73
N ALA A 162 -3.98 15.55 -9.85
CA ALA A 162 -5.19 15.34 -9.08
C ALA A 162 -5.22 13.94 -8.48
N ALA A 163 -5.72 13.83 -7.26
CA ALA A 163 -5.84 12.54 -6.59
C ALA A 163 -7.08 12.45 -5.72
N GLY A 164 -7.72 11.30 -5.75
CA GLY A 164 -8.95 11.05 -4.99
C GLY A 164 -9.48 9.64 -5.15
N ALA A 165 -10.64 9.40 -4.55
CA ALA A 165 -11.33 8.11 -4.63
C ALA A 165 -12.41 8.14 -5.72
N PHE A 166 -12.70 6.96 -6.28
CA PHE A 166 -13.82 6.70 -7.19
C PHE A 166 -14.28 5.25 -7.01
N LYS A 167 -15.39 4.86 -7.64
CA LYS A 167 -15.88 3.48 -7.58
C LYS A 167 -15.86 2.83 -8.94
N LEU A 168 -15.41 1.58 -8.96
CA LEU A 168 -15.68 0.66 -10.06
C LEU A 168 -16.81 -0.27 -9.61
N GLY A 169 -18.04 0.06 -10.00
CA GLY A 169 -19.24 -0.62 -9.50
C GLY A 169 -19.37 -0.48 -7.97
N LYS A 170 -19.11 -1.55 -7.22
CA LYS A 170 -19.14 -1.56 -5.74
C LYS A 170 -17.76 -1.48 -5.10
N THR A 171 -16.69 -1.49 -5.89
CA THR A 171 -15.32 -1.55 -5.38
C THR A 171 -14.74 -0.13 -5.31
N PRO A 172 -14.39 0.39 -4.11
CA PRO A 172 -13.75 1.69 -4.00
C PRO A 172 -12.26 1.57 -4.39
N ILE A 173 -11.82 2.49 -5.24
CA ILE A 173 -10.46 2.58 -5.76
C ILE A 173 -9.99 4.03 -5.59
N MET A 174 -8.69 4.24 -5.47
CA MET A 174 -8.08 5.56 -5.49
C MET A 174 -7.25 5.73 -6.75
N ALA A 175 -7.35 6.91 -7.36
CA ALA A 175 -6.62 7.28 -8.56
C ALA A 175 -5.83 8.57 -8.33
N GLY A 176 -4.60 8.59 -8.83
CA GLY A 176 -3.76 9.78 -8.93
C GLY A 176 -3.37 10.02 -10.39
N LEU A 177 -3.59 11.23 -10.89
CA LEU A 177 -3.27 11.66 -12.24
C LEU A 177 -2.17 12.71 -12.17
N VAL A 178 -1.08 12.49 -12.90
CA VAL A 178 -0.09 13.55 -13.19
C VAL A 178 -0.29 14.00 -14.62
N MET A 179 -0.43 15.31 -14.80
CA MET A 179 -0.79 15.94 -16.05
C MET A 179 0.16 17.10 -16.38
N ARG A 180 0.27 17.42 -17.67
CA ARG A 180 1.11 18.51 -18.17
C ARG A 180 0.38 19.37 -19.18
N ALA A 181 0.23 20.65 -18.89
CA ALA A 181 -0.30 21.66 -19.80
C ALA A 181 0.75 22.09 -20.84
N ALA A 182 0.32 22.84 -21.85
CA ALA A 182 1.24 23.44 -22.84
C ALA A 182 2.05 24.62 -22.26
N ALA A 183 1.50 25.32 -21.27
CA ALA A 183 2.10 26.50 -20.64
C ALA A 183 1.95 26.44 -19.10
N PRO A 184 2.73 27.22 -18.35
CA PRO A 184 2.59 27.30 -16.90
C PRO A 184 1.18 27.64 -16.41
N THR A 185 0.73 26.99 -15.34
CA THR A 185 -0.61 27.20 -14.76
C THR A 185 -0.55 27.42 -13.25
N SER A 186 -1.62 27.94 -12.65
CA SER A 186 -1.79 28.07 -11.21
C SER A 186 -2.45 26.85 -10.55
N LEU A 187 -2.73 25.79 -11.30
CA LEU A 187 -3.58 24.68 -10.85
C LEU A 187 -2.89 23.78 -9.80
N GLY A 188 -1.61 23.46 -10.00
CA GLY A 188 -0.82 22.66 -9.06
C GLY A 188 -1.46 21.31 -8.70
N HIS A 189 -1.62 21.03 -7.40
CA HIS A 189 -2.26 19.83 -6.87
C HIS A 189 -3.72 20.06 -6.48
N VAL A 190 -4.58 19.11 -6.83
CA VAL A 190 -6.00 19.10 -6.44
C VAL A 190 -6.36 17.79 -5.76
N ILE A 191 -6.86 17.87 -4.53
CA ILE A 191 -7.47 16.72 -3.87
C ILE A 191 -8.93 16.65 -4.32
N VAL A 192 -9.30 15.50 -4.89
CA VAL A 192 -10.69 15.17 -5.22
C VAL A 192 -11.29 14.46 -4.01
N GLU A 193 -12.11 15.18 -3.25
CA GLU A 193 -12.67 14.69 -2.00
C GLU A 193 -13.89 13.79 -2.22
N GLN A 194 -14.66 14.08 -3.27
CA GLN A 194 -15.87 13.35 -3.63
C GLN A 194 -15.76 12.78 -5.04
N GLU A 195 -16.34 11.60 -5.26
CA GLU A 195 -16.30 10.92 -6.56
C GLU A 195 -16.84 11.78 -7.71
N ALA A 196 -17.96 12.50 -7.49
CA ALA A 196 -18.56 13.35 -8.51
C ALA A 196 -17.64 14.51 -8.97
N GLN A 197 -16.78 14.99 -8.08
CA GLN A 197 -15.85 16.08 -8.35
C GLN A 197 -14.79 15.71 -9.41
N TRP A 198 -14.56 14.41 -9.68
CA TRP A 198 -13.71 14.00 -10.81
C TRP A 198 -14.19 14.59 -12.13
N LEU A 199 -15.50 14.63 -12.36
CA LEU A 199 -16.08 15.13 -13.61
C LEU A 199 -16.07 16.66 -13.71
N ASP A 200 -15.88 17.35 -12.58
CA ASP A 200 -15.70 18.80 -12.55
C ASP A 200 -14.25 19.20 -12.84
N VAL A 201 -13.32 18.35 -12.38
CA VAL A 201 -11.88 18.61 -12.41
C VAL A 201 -11.23 18.04 -13.67
N VAL A 202 -11.69 16.90 -14.17
CA VAL A 202 -11.09 16.20 -15.32
C VAL A 202 -12.17 15.84 -16.33
N ARG A 203 -11.94 16.21 -17.60
CA ARG A 203 -12.89 15.93 -18.68
C ARG A 203 -12.16 15.47 -19.93
N VAL A 204 -12.75 14.53 -20.65
CA VAL A 204 -12.31 14.13 -21.98
C VAL A 204 -13.22 14.79 -23.01
N LYS A 205 -12.64 15.35 -24.08
CA LYS A 205 -13.34 15.93 -25.22
C LYS A 205 -12.77 15.41 -26.53
#